data_AF-A0AA86QXR7-F1
#
_entry.id   AF-A0AA86QXR7-F1
#
_cell.length_a   1.000
_cell.length_b   1.000
_cell.length_c   1.000
_cell.angle_alpha   90.00
_cell.angle_beta   90.00
_cell.angle_gamma   90.00
#
_symmetry.space_group_name_H-M   'P 1'
#
loop_
_entity.id
_entity.type
_entity.pdbx_description
1 polymer ?
#
loop_
_entity_poly.entity_id
_entity_poly.type
_entity_poly.pdbx_seq_one_letter_code
_entity_poly.pdbx_strand_id
1 'polypeptide(L)'
;MNSFCSFYHFNSQGPSEADRDPQVIKMEEQANRLECASASTENNRTPNVSPARTAVFKEKSLPFVDEDCYDNASEGKARPRAKGAPWSKEEDERLVEIATKHKNKSWQQVADELHELFEDGVYRTSNQCNQRYTRVLKPSIVKGKWSEREDFRLLNCLKATPAKKWQQIALSMDGRTDIQVRYRVQMIRHWLVDHGAPAEYLE
;
A
#
# COMPACT_ATOMS: atom_id res chain seq x y z
N MET A 1 -1.34 -16.13 35.21
CA MET A 1 -2.66 -15.89 34.58
C MET A 1 -2.42 -15.32 33.19
N ASN A 2 -2.62 -16.15 32.16
CA ASN A 2 -3.06 -15.77 30.82
C ASN A 2 -3.35 -17.08 30.10
N SER A 3 -4.58 -17.56 30.31
CA SER A 3 -5.16 -18.74 29.72
C SER A 3 -5.77 -18.34 28.38
N PHE A 4 -5.10 -18.67 27.28
CA PHE A 4 -5.69 -18.67 25.93
C PHE A 4 -4.98 -19.77 25.10
N CYS A 5 -5.08 -21.00 25.57
CA CYS A 5 -4.66 -22.18 24.81
C CYS A 5 -5.72 -23.27 25.01
N SER A 6 -6.85 -23.16 24.32
CA SER A 6 -7.89 -24.20 24.26
C SER A 6 -8.89 -23.89 23.15
N PHE A 7 -8.53 -24.11 21.88
CA PHE A 7 -9.55 -24.40 20.85
C PHE A 7 -9.09 -25.19 19.63
N TYR A 8 -7.81 -25.55 19.51
CA TYR A 8 -7.40 -26.50 18.47
C TYR A 8 -7.33 -27.90 19.05
N HIS A 9 -8.50 -28.54 19.18
CA HIS A 9 -8.57 -30.00 19.27
C HIS A 9 -8.71 -30.57 17.85
N PHE A 10 -7.65 -31.26 17.49
CA PHE A 10 -7.38 -32.10 16.34
C PHE A 10 -8.57 -32.96 15.86
N ASN A 11 -8.85 -32.89 14.56
CA ASN A 11 -9.48 -33.99 13.84
C ASN A 11 -8.72 -34.19 12.52
N SER A 12 -7.78 -35.13 12.52
CA SER A 12 -6.92 -35.44 11.37
C SER A 12 -7.56 -36.44 10.42
N GLN A 13 -8.64 -36.01 9.76
CA GLN A 13 -9.07 -36.56 8.49
C GLN A 13 -9.55 -35.42 7.61
N GLY A 14 -8.75 -35.07 6.60
CA GLY A 14 -9.21 -34.17 5.53
C GLY A 14 -10.37 -34.83 4.77
N PRO A 15 -11.39 -34.06 4.34
CA PRO A 15 -12.50 -34.63 3.59
C PRO A 15 -12.01 -35.16 2.25
N SER A 16 -12.53 -36.34 1.89
CA SER A 16 -12.35 -37.00 0.59
C SER A 16 -12.73 -36.04 -0.55
N GLU A 17 -12.04 -36.18 -1.67
CA GLU A 17 -12.21 -35.39 -2.90
C GLU A 17 -13.66 -35.41 -3.46
N ALA A 18 -14.49 -36.33 -2.98
CA ALA A 18 -15.91 -36.48 -3.31
C ALA A 18 -16.87 -35.51 -2.59
N ASP A 19 -16.42 -34.77 -1.56
CA ASP A 19 -17.28 -33.89 -0.74
C ASP A 19 -17.15 -32.39 -1.06
N ARG A 20 -16.45 -32.03 -2.15
CA ARG A 20 -16.30 -30.62 -2.54
C ARG A 20 -17.61 -30.07 -3.13
N ASP A 21 -18.05 -28.93 -2.60
CA ASP A 21 -19.27 -28.23 -3.04
C ASP A 21 -19.27 -27.97 -4.56
N PRO A 22 -20.26 -28.50 -5.31
CA PRO A 22 -20.38 -28.30 -6.76
C PRO A 22 -20.43 -26.84 -7.22
N GLN A 23 -20.80 -25.90 -6.33
CA GLN A 23 -20.78 -24.46 -6.63
C GLN A 23 -19.36 -23.89 -6.65
N VAL A 24 -18.45 -24.43 -5.82
CA VAL A 24 -17.04 -24.01 -5.76
C VAL A 24 -16.29 -24.50 -7.00
N ILE A 25 -16.57 -25.73 -7.44
CA ILE A 25 -15.98 -26.31 -8.67
C ILE A 25 -16.40 -25.50 -9.90
N LYS A 26 -17.68 -25.10 -9.99
CA LYS A 26 -18.18 -24.26 -11.09
C LYS A 26 -17.57 -22.85 -11.10
N MET A 27 -17.24 -22.29 -9.94
CA MET A 27 -16.56 -20.99 -9.85
C MET A 27 -15.10 -21.08 -10.33
N GLU A 28 -14.38 -22.16 -10.01
CA GLU A 28 -12.99 -22.38 -10.45
C GLU A 28 -12.87 -22.62 -11.96
N GLU A 29 -13.82 -23.36 -12.56
CA GLU A 29 -13.84 -23.60 -14.02
C GLU A 29 -14.13 -22.32 -14.84
N GLN A 30 -14.88 -21.38 -14.29
CA GLN A 30 -15.17 -20.10 -14.94
C GLN A 30 -13.98 -19.14 -14.89
N ALA A 31 -13.16 -19.19 -13.84
CA ALA A 31 -11.93 -18.41 -13.73
C ALA A 31 -10.88 -18.87 -14.76
N ASN A 32 -10.73 -20.18 -14.98
CA ASN A 32 -9.76 -20.73 -15.93
C ASN A 32 -10.15 -20.55 -17.41
N ARG A 33 -11.42 -20.25 -17.73
CA ARG A 33 -11.87 -20.07 -19.12
C ARG A 33 -11.58 -18.66 -19.67
N LEU A 34 -11.26 -17.69 -18.83
CA LEU A 34 -10.99 -16.30 -19.24
C LEU A 34 -9.51 -16.02 -19.58
N GLU A 35 -8.61 -16.98 -19.40
CA GLU A 35 -7.16 -16.79 -19.62
C GLU A 35 -6.64 -17.24 -21.01
N CYS A 36 -7.48 -17.79 -21.89
CA CYS A 36 -7.04 -18.31 -23.20
C CYS A 36 -7.39 -17.43 -24.44
N ALA A 37 -7.83 -16.18 -24.29
CA ALA A 37 -8.28 -15.37 -25.43
C ALA A 37 -7.27 -14.33 -25.98
N SER A 38 -6.01 -14.27 -25.53
CA SER A 38 -5.08 -13.26 -26.04
C SER A 38 -3.61 -13.69 -26.11
N ALA A 39 -3.33 -14.81 -26.77
CA ALA A 39 -1.98 -15.16 -27.18
C ALA A 39 -1.93 -15.46 -28.68
N SER A 40 -1.48 -14.47 -29.48
CA SER A 40 -0.68 -14.66 -30.70
C SER A 40 -0.43 -13.32 -31.39
N THR A 41 0.72 -12.68 -31.14
CA THR A 41 1.61 -12.25 -32.23
C THR A 41 3.01 -12.08 -31.68
N GLU A 42 3.91 -12.93 -32.13
CA GLU A 42 5.34 -12.89 -31.89
C GLU A 42 5.96 -11.61 -32.48
N ASN A 43 7.05 -11.12 -31.88
CA ASN A 43 8.20 -10.72 -32.67
C ASN A 43 9.49 -10.70 -31.83
N ASN A 44 10.41 -11.54 -32.28
CA ASN A 44 11.80 -11.68 -31.85
C ASN A 44 12.59 -10.37 -31.97
N ARG A 45 13.48 -10.12 -31.00
CA ARG A 45 14.82 -9.53 -31.23
C ARG A 45 15.72 -9.75 -30.01
N THR A 46 16.89 -10.32 -30.28
CA THR A 46 17.98 -10.64 -29.35
C THR A 46 18.77 -9.39 -28.94
N PRO A 47 19.58 -9.46 -27.85
CA PRO A 47 20.37 -8.35 -27.35
C PRO A 47 21.79 -8.34 -27.94
N ASN A 48 22.36 -7.16 -28.17
CA ASN A 48 23.80 -6.98 -28.42
C ASN A 48 24.37 -5.97 -27.41
N VAL A 49 25.55 -6.31 -26.90
CA VAL A 49 26.23 -5.72 -25.74
C VAL A 49 27.49 -4.96 -26.18
N SER A 50 27.76 -3.84 -25.48
CA SER A 50 29.04 -3.11 -25.29
C SER A 50 29.53 -2.13 -26.38
N PRO A 51 30.48 -1.20 -26.07
CA PRO A 51 30.73 -0.44 -24.83
C PRO A 51 31.01 1.08 -25.04
N ALA A 52 31.12 1.81 -23.91
CA ALA A 52 31.73 3.12 -23.63
C ALA A 52 32.18 4.07 -24.77
N ARG A 53 31.80 5.36 -24.65
CA ARG A 53 32.64 6.48 -25.10
C ARG A 53 32.40 7.76 -24.27
N THR A 54 33.50 8.21 -23.68
CA THR A 54 33.75 9.50 -23.05
C THR A 54 33.28 10.68 -23.91
N ALA A 55 32.60 11.66 -23.31
CA ALA A 55 32.44 12.99 -23.89
C ALA A 55 32.91 14.04 -22.88
N VAL A 56 33.77 14.90 -23.39
CA VAL A 56 34.68 15.80 -22.70
C VAL A 56 33.98 17.08 -22.26
N PHE A 57 34.35 17.54 -21.05
CA PHE A 57 34.02 18.84 -20.47
C PHE A 57 34.33 19.99 -21.44
N LYS A 58 33.37 20.90 -21.62
CA LYS A 58 33.61 22.19 -22.26
C LYS A 58 33.35 23.29 -21.24
N GLU A 59 34.41 23.70 -20.56
CA GLU A 59 34.44 24.94 -19.81
C GLU A 59 34.20 26.11 -20.79
N LYS A 60 33.15 26.87 -20.54
CA LYS A 60 33.01 28.23 -21.05
C LYS A 60 32.90 29.14 -19.84
N SER A 61 33.97 29.92 -19.66
CA SER A 61 34.09 31.07 -18.79
C SER A 61 32.92 32.03 -18.99
N LEU A 62 32.20 32.33 -17.91
CA LEU A 62 31.34 33.50 -17.80
C LEU A 62 32.09 34.57 -17.00
N PRO A 63 32.13 35.82 -17.48
CA PRO A 63 32.87 36.90 -16.83
C PRO A 63 32.14 37.40 -15.57
N PHE A 64 32.97 37.75 -14.61
CA PHE A 64 32.68 38.55 -13.41
C PHE A 64 31.96 39.87 -13.76
N VAL A 65 30.75 40.05 -13.22
CA VAL A 65 30.16 41.34 -12.83
C VAL A 65 29.28 41.11 -11.59
N ASP A 66 29.62 41.77 -10.49
CA ASP A 66 28.76 41.99 -9.33
C ASP A 66 27.70 43.05 -9.71
N GLU A 67 26.40 42.81 -9.47
CA GLU A 67 25.40 43.85 -9.15
C GLU A 67 24.05 43.19 -8.79
N ASP A 68 23.47 43.67 -7.70
CA ASP A 68 22.27 43.21 -7.02
C ASP A 68 20.95 43.50 -7.77
N CYS A 69 19.98 42.59 -7.67
CA CYS A 69 18.56 42.96 -7.63
C CYS A 69 17.72 41.97 -6.78
N TYR A 70 17.58 42.30 -5.49
CA TYR A 70 16.29 42.48 -4.79
C TYR A 70 15.07 42.37 -5.74
N ASP A 71 13.95 41.66 -5.50
CA ASP A 71 13.39 41.13 -4.28
C ASP A 71 12.11 40.33 -4.61
N ASN A 72 11.75 39.39 -3.74
CA ASN A 72 10.44 39.41 -3.10
C ASN A 72 10.45 38.40 -1.96
N ALA A 73 10.95 38.85 -0.82
CA ALA A 73 10.55 38.33 0.46
C ALA A 73 9.02 38.47 0.59
N SER A 74 8.28 37.37 0.41
CA SER A 74 7.07 37.21 1.22
C SER A 74 7.55 36.73 2.59
N GLU A 75 7.37 37.56 3.61
CA GLU A 75 7.59 37.26 5.03
C GLU A 75 6.69 36.08 5.47
N GLY A 76 7.05 34.87 5.08
CA GLY A 76 6.45 33.65 5.57
C GLY A 76 7.38 33.07 6.62
N LYS A 77 6.97 33.06 7.89
CA LYS A 77 7.61 32.22 8.92
C LYS A 77 7.72 30.80 8.36
N ALA A 78 8.93 30.31 8.07
CA ALA A 78 9.13 28.96 7.57
C ALA A 78 8.64 27.98 8.64
N ARG A 79 7.43 27.43 8.46
CA ARG A 79 6.84 26.53 9.44
C ARG A 79 7.65 25.23 9.50
N PRO A 80 7.90 24.69 10.71
CA PRO A 80 8.69 23.48 10.86
C PRO A 80 8.03 22.33 10.08
N ARG A 81 8.83 21.67 9.23
CA ARG A 81 8.37 20.56 8.39
C ARG A 81 8.10 19.34 9.27
N ALA A 82 6.92 18.73 9.11
CA ALA A 82 6.35 17.69 9.95
C ALA A 82 7.05 16.29 9.92
N LYS A 83 8.36 16.16 9.73
CA LYS A 83 9.01 14.84 9.79
C LYS A 83 8.85 14.28 11.21
N GLY A 84 7.91 13.33 11.38
CA GLY A 84 7.64 12.66 12.66
C GLY A 84 6.65 13.36 13.60
N ALA A 85 6.03 14.48 13.20
CA ALA A 85 5.04 15.15 14.04
C ALA A 85 3.74 14.31 14.16
N PRO A 86 3.20 14.08 15.37
CA PRO A 86 1.95 13.35 15.56
C PRO A 86 0.77 14.11 14.95
N TRP A 87 -0.23 13.40 14.45
CA TRP A 87 -1.49 13.99 13.96
C TRP A 87 -2.45 14.20 15.13
N SER A 88 -2.98 15.40 15.28
CA SER A 88 -4.04 15.67 16.23
C SER A 88 -5.39 15.14 15.73
N LYS A 89 -6.35 14.97 16.65
CA LYS A 89 -7.69 14.52 16.29
C LYS A 89 -8.42 15.57 15.45
N GLU A 90 -8.21 16.84 15.77
CA GLU A 90 -8.76 17.99 15.06
C GLU A 90 -8.18 18.07 13.65
N GLU A 91 -6.87 17.88 13.49
CA GLU A 91 -6.23 17.77 12.16
C GLU A 91 -6.82 16.63 11.34
N ASP A 92 -7.02 15.46 11.94
CA ASP A 92 -7.60 14.29 11.29
C ASP A 92 -9.06 14.54 10.84
N GLU A 93 -9.89 15.12 11.71
CA GLU A 93 -11.28 15.47 11.41
C GLU A 93 -11.38 16.43 10.21
N ARG A 94 -10.55 17.49 10.21
CA ARG A 94 -10.47 18.43 9.09
C ARG A 94 -9.93 17.80 7.82
N LEU A 95 -8.93 16.93 7.93
CA LEU A 95 -8.39 16.22 6.79
C LEU A 95 -9.45 15.34 6.11
N VAL A 96 -10.32 14.67 6.88
CA VAL A 96 -11.42 13.87 6.31
C VAL A 96 -12.45 14.76 5.59
N GLU A 97 -12.83 15.87 6.19
CA GLU A 97 -13.77 16.83 5.61
C GLU A 97 -13.26 17.39 4.27
N ILE A 98 -12.04 17.92 4.27
CA ILE A 98 -11.39 18.50 3.08
C ILE A 98 -11.17 17.42 2.02
N ALA A 99 -10.68 16.24 2.37
CA ALA A 99 -10.48 15.15 1.40
C ALA A 99 -11.80 14.73 0.74
N THR A 100 -12.90 14.70 1.50
CA THR A 100 -14.24 14.37 0.99
C THR A 100 -14.73 15.46 0.02
N LYS A 101 -14.55 16.74 0.37
CA LYS A 101 -14.86 17.89 -0.49
C LYS A 101 -14.13 17.82 -1.84
N HIS A 102 -12.85 17.45 -1.83
CA HIS A 102 -12.00 17.30 -3.03
C HIS A 102 -12.09 15.92 -3.70
N LYS A 103 -13.06 15.08 -3.31
CA LYS A 103 -13.29 13.71 -3.85
C LYS A 103 -12.03 12.82 -3.82
N ASN A 104 -11.14 13.02 -2.85
CA ASN A 104 -9.90 12.24 -2.63
C ASN A 104 -8.92 12.22 -3.82
N LYS A 105 -8.88 13.25 -4.66
CA LYS A 105 -7.99 13.32 -5.85
C LYS A 105 -6.90 14.38 -5.75
N SER A 106 -7.23 15.56 -5.24
CA SER A 106 -6.34 16.73 -5.26
C SER A 106 -5.58 16.93 -3.94
N TRP A 107 -4.67 16.02 -3.60
CA TRP A 107 -3.96 16.06 -2.30
C TRP A 107 -3.11 17.32 -2.06
N GLN A 108 -2.71 18.02 -3.11
CA GLN A 108 -2.05 19.32 -2.99
C GLN A 108 -3.01 20.37 -2.43
N GLN A 109 -4.18 20.54 -3.06
CA GLN A 109 -5.23 21.43 -2.58
C GLN A 109 -5.70 21.05 -1.17
N VAL A 110 -5.79 19.75 -0.87
CA VAL A 110 -6.13 19.27 0.48
C VAL A 110 -5.09 19.73 1.51
N ALA A 111 -3.81 19.67 1.20
CA ALA A 111 -2.75 20.11 2.10
C ALA A 111 -2.72 21.64 2.27
N ASP A 112 -2.95 22.38 1.19
CA ASP A 112 -2.98 23.84 1.21
C ASP A 112 -4.18 24.34 2.05
N GLU A 113 -5.39 23.81 1.83
CA GLU A 113 -6.59 24.14 2.62
C GLU A 113 -6.43 23.72 4.09
N LEU A 114 -5.81 22.56 4.37
CA LEU A 114 -5.52 22.16 5.74
C LEU A 114 -4.56 23.16 6.41
N HIS A 115 -3.58 23.68 5.68
CA HIS A 115 -2.61 24.65 6.21
C HIS A 115 -3.23 26.01 6.53
N GLU A 116 -4.19 26.45 5.71
CA GLU A 116 -4.96 27.68 5.93
C GLU A 116 -5.80 27.63 7.22
N LEU A 117 -6.30 26.44 7.60
CA LEU A 117 -7.08 26.27 8.83
C LEU A 117 -6.24 26.27 10.11
N PHE A 118 -4.95 25.94 10.03
CA PHE A 118 -4.08 25.79 11.20
C PHE A 118 -2.86 26.71 11.09
N GLU A 119 -3.04 28.01 11.32
CA GLU A 119 -1.98 29.03 11.18
C GLU A 119 -0.74 28.79 12.06
N ASP A 120 -0.93 28.27 13.27
CA ASP A 120 0.17 27.90 14.18
C ASP A 120 0.55 26.40 14.09
N GLY A 121 -0.07 25.68 13.15
CA GLY A 121 0.08 24.24 12.98
C GLY A 121 1.34 23.82 12.22
N VAL A 122 1.65 22.53 12.35
CA VAL A 122 2.78 21.90 11.64
C VAL A 122 2.44 21.80 10.14
N TYR A 123 3.39 22.16 9.28
CA TYR A 123 3.19 22.05 7.83
C TYR A 123 3.15 20.58 7.38
N ARG A 124 1.98 20.13 6.91
CA ARG A 124 1.74 18.79 6.33
C ARG A 124 1.86 18.85 4.81
N THR A 125 2.62 17.93 4.22
CA THR A 125 2.71 17.82 2.75
C THR A 125 1.54 17.02 2.19
N SER A 126 1.25 17.23 0.90
CA SER A 126 0.22 16.46 0.16
C SER A 126 0.40 14.95 0.28
N ASN A 127 1.63 14.45 0.23
CA ASN A 127 1.93 13.03 0.44
C ASN A 127 1.62 12.57 1.87
N GLN A 128 1.92 13.39 2.90
CA GLN A 128 1.57 13.06 4.28
C GLN A 128 0.06 13.00 4.48
N CYS A 129 -0.68 13.97 3.93
CA CYS A 129 -2.15 14.00 3.95
C CYS A 129 -2.75 12.76 3.28
N ASN A 130 -2.28 12.42 2.07
CA ASN A 130 -2.72 11.23 1.34
C ASN A 130 -2.45 9.95 2.15
N GLN A 131 -1.23 9.77 2.65
CA GLN A 131 -0.87 8.59 3.45
C GLN A 131 -1.71 8.49 4.72
N ARG A 132 -1.91 9.60 5.44
CA ARG A 132 -2.74 9.63 6.65
C ARG A 132 -4.17 9.22 6.34
N TYR A 133 -4.76 9.79 5.30
CA TYR A 133 -6.12 9.47 4.89
C TYR A 133 -6.25 8.01 4.47
N THR A 134 -5.46 7.57 3.50
CA THR A 134 -5.57 6.22 2.89
C THR A 134 -5.26 5.08 3.83
N ARG A 135 -4.41 5.29 4.85
CA ARG A 135 -3.98 4.24 5.78
C ARG A 135 -4.71 4.25 7.13
N VAL A 136 -5.32 5.37 7.51
CA VAL A 136 -5.86 5.53 8.88
C VAL A 136 -7.28 6.07 8.90
N LEU A 137 -7.59 7.11 8.11
CA LEU A 137 -8.84 7.86 8.24
C LEU A 137 -9.94 7.43 7.28
N LYS A 138 -9.59 6.83 6.15
CA LYS A 138 -10.56 6.42 5.12
C LYS A 138 -11.65 5.53 5.75
N PRO A 139 -12.95 5.86 5.62
CA PRO A 139 -14.04 5.12 6.26
C PRO A 139 -14.12 3.64 5.86
N SER A 140 -13.61 3.28 4.68
CA SER A 140 -13.58 1.90 4.21
C SER A 140 -12.57 1.02 4.96
N ILE A 141 -11.75 1.57 5.86
CA ILE A 141 -10.76 0.80 6.61
C ILE A 141 -11.45 0.08 7.76
N VAL A 142 -11.35 -1.25 7.76
CA VAL A 142 -11.87 -2.10 8.83
C VAL A 142 -10.93 -2.03 10.03
N LYS A 143 -11.46 -1.50 11.14
CA LYS A 143 -10.81 -1.48 12.44
C LYS A 143 -11.39 -2.62 13.28
N GLY A 144 -10.56 -3.58 13.68
CA GLY A 144 -11.01 -4.68 14.54
C GLY A 144 -10.32 -6.02 14.29
N LYS A 145 -10.86 -7.03 14.96
CA LYS A 145 -10.38 -8.42 14.92
C LYS A 145 -10.45 -8.98 13.50
N TRP A 146 -9.56 -9.92 13.22
CA TRP A 146 -9.58 -10.71 12.00
C TRP A 146 -10.51 -11.90 12.18
N SER A 147 -11.33 -12.15 11.17
CA SER A 147 -12.16 -13.35 11.08
C SER A 147 -11.40 -14.48 10.39
N GLU A 148 -11.78 -15.72 10.69
CA GLU A 148 -11.19 -16.90 10.04
C GLU A 148 -11.40 -16.85 8.52
N ARG A 149 -12.54 -16.33 8.05
CA ARG A 149 -12.80 -16.13 6.62
C ARG A 149 -11.77 -15.20 5.97
N GLU A 150 -11.37 -14.14 6.67
CA GLU A 150 -10.31 -13.25 6.19
C GLU A 150 -8.96 -13.96 6.18
N ASP A 151 -8.67 -14.82 7.15
CA ASP A 151 -7.41 -15.59 7.19
C ASP A 151 -7.31 -16.58 6.03
N PHE A 152 -8.40 -17.29 5.71
CA PHE A 152 -8.46 -18.17 4.53
C PHE A 152 -8.31 -17.38 3.22
N ARG A 153 -8.96 -16.21 3.12
CA ARG A 153 -8.78 -15.35 1.94
C ARG A 153 -7.33 -14.88 1.82
N LEU A 154 -6.73 -14.45 2.93
CA LEU A 154 -5.34 -14.03 2.99
C LEU A 154 -4.41 -15.15 2.53
N LEU A 155 -4.61 -16.40 2.99
CA LEU A 155 -3.87 -17.56 2.53
C LEU A 155 -3.95 -17.74 1.01
N ASN A 156 -5.15 -17.65 0.45
CA ASN A 156 -5.35 -17.77 -1.01
C ASN A 156 -4.64 -16.65 -1.78
N CYS A 157 -4.71 -15.41 -1.29
CA CYS A 157 -4.00 -14.28 -1.90
C CYS A 157 -2.48 -14.45 -1.84
N LEU A 158 -1.93 -15.00 -0.75
CA LEU A 158 -0.50 -15.28 -0.61
C LEU A 158 -0.05 -16.35 -1.60
N LYS A 159 -0.87 -17.37 -1.88
CA LYS A 159 -0.56 -18.40 -2.88
C LYS A 159 -0.60 -17.86 -4.31
N ALA A 160 -1.53 -16.95 -4.60
CA ALA A 160 -1.75 -16.41 -5.95
C ALA A 160 -0.82 -15.24 -6.32
N THR A 161 -0.23 -14.57 -5.33
CA THR A 161 0.57 -13.36 -5.55
C THR A 161 2.06 -13.67 -5.33
N PRO A 162 3.00 -13.07 -6.08
CA PRO A 162 4.44 -13.13 -5.77
C PRO A 162 4.80 -12.36 -4.49
N ALA A 163 5.78 -12.86 -3.72
CA ALA A 163 6.28 -12.27 -2.48
C ALA A 163 6.38 -10.73 -2.46
N LYS A 164 6.15 -10.16 -1.27
CA LYS A 164 6.37 -8.73 -0.95
C LYS A 164 5.41 -7.74 -1.64
N LYS A 165 4.40 -8.21 -2.38
CA LYS A 165 3.34 -7.37 -2.96
C LYS A 165 2.17 -7.15 -1.99
N TRP A 166 2.47 -6.63 -0.80
CA TRP A 166 1.48 -6.42 0.27
C TRP A 166 0.32 -5.50 -0.14
N GLN A 167 0.59 -4.48 -0.95
CA GLN A 167 -0.45 -3.58 -1.47
C GLN A 167 -1.44 -4.33 -2.37
N GLN A 168 -0.95 -5.23 -3.23
CA GLN A 168 -1.81 -6.03 -4.11
C GLN A 168 -2.68 -7.00 -3.31
N ILE A 169 -2.12 -7.63 -2.28
CA ILE A 169 -2.87 -8.49 -1.36
C ILE A 169 -3.94 -7.68 -0.62
N ALA A 170 -3.58 -6.51 -0.09
CA ALA A 170 -4.51 -5.62 0.61
C ALA A 170 -5.68 -5.17 -0.27
N LEU A 171 -5.46 -4.95 -1.57
CA LEU A 171 -6.55 -4.63 -2.52
C LEU A 171 -7.54 -5.80 -2.68
N SER A 172 -7.11 -7.03 -2.44
CA SER A 172 -7.98 -8.23 -2.46
C SER A 172 -8.68 -8.48 -1.11
N MET A 173 -8.34 -7.70 -0.09
CA MET A 173 -8.91 -7.80 1.25
C MET A 173 -9.89 -6.65 1.50
N ASP A 174 -11.11 -6.96 1.91
CA ASP A 174 -12.15 -5.94 2.07
C ASP A 174 -11.81 -4.98 3.21
N GLY A 175 -11.31 -3.80 2.86
CA GLY A 175 -11.02 -2.74 3.82
C GLY A 175 -9.80 -2.97 4.72
N ARG A 176 -8.93 -3.95 4.42
CA ARG A 176 -7.66 -4.14 5.14
C ARG A 176 -6.52 -3.40 4.43
N THR A 177 -5.63 -2.79 5.21
CA THR A 177 -4.43 -2.12 4.67
C THR A 177 -3.27 -3.10 4.50
N ASP A 178 -2.30 -2.74 3.68
CA ASP A 178 -1.02 -3.45 3.49
C ASP A 178 -0.30 -3.71 4.82
N ILE A 179 -0.33 -2.72 5.70
CA ILE A 179 0.24 -2.81 7.04
C ILE A 179 -0.51 -3.85 7.88
N GLN A 180 -1.85 -3.81 7.90
CA GLN A 180 -2.67 -4.77 8.64
C GLN A 180 -2.46 -6.20 8.14
N VAL A 181 -2.41 -6.39 6.82
CA VAL A 181 -2.13 -7.68 6.18
C VAL A 181 -0.78 -8.24 6.64
N ARG A 182 0.29 -7.44 6.54
CA ARG A 182 1.63 -7.87 6.96
C ARG A 182 1.68 -8.26 8.43
N TYR A 183 1.07 -7.47 9.31
CA TYR A 183 0.98 -7.82 10.73
C TYR A 183 0.20 -9.10 10.95
N ARG A 184 -0.90 -9.31 10.23
CA ARG A 184 -1.69 -10.54 10.36
C ARG A 184 -0.87 -11.76 9.95
N VAL A 185 -0.20 -11.71 8.80
CA VAL A 185 0.67 -12.81 8.33
C VAL A 185 1.70 -13.19 9.38
N GLN A 186 2.34 -12.21 10.03
CA GLN A 186 3.29 -12.48 11.11
C GLN A 186 2.63 -13.17 12.31
N MET A 187 1.40 -12.80 12.66
CA MET A 187 0.66 -13.36 13.81
C MET A 187 0.18 -14.78 13.58
N ILE A 188 -0.26 -15.11 12.35
CA ILE A 188 -0.76 -16.45 12.01
C ILE A 188 0.28 -17.28 11.25
N ARG A 189 1.58 -16.94 11.36
CA ARG A 189 2.66 -17.58 10.61
C ARG A 189 2.65 -19.10 10.71
N HIS A 190 2.55 -19.65 11.91
CA HIS A 190 2.54 -21.11 12.11
C HIS A 190 1.35 -21.75 11.43
N TRP A 191 0.16 -21.18 11.63
CA TRP A 191 -1.06 -21.64 10.95
C TRP A 191 -0.92 -21.57 9.43
N LEU A 192 -0.32 -20.50 8.89
CA LEU A 192 -0.08 -20.37 7.45
C LEU A 192 0.86 -21.46 6.91
N VAL A 193 1.92 -21.80 7.65
CA VAL A 193 2.83 -22.91 7.28
C VAL A 193 2.08 -24.23 7.23
N ASP A 194 1.27 -24.52 8.25
CA ASP A 194 0.49 -25.77 8.33
C ASP A 194 -0.53 -25.89 7.18
N HIS A 195 -0.98 -24.77 6.61
CA HIS A 195 -1.94 -24.71 5.49
C HIS A 195 -1.26 -24.46 4.12
N GLY A 196 0.07 -24.63 4.06
CA GLY A 196 0.84 -24.60 2.82
C GLY A 196 1.02 -23.22 2.22
N ALA A 197 1.13 -22.17 3.04
CA ALA A 197 1.51 -20.84 2.55
C ALA A 197 2.95 -20.83 2.00
N PRO A 198 3.24 -20.04 0.95
CA PRO A 198 4.59 -19.96 0.40
C PRO A 198 5.59 -19.37 1.42
N ALA A 199 6.74 -20.02 1.57
CA ALA A 199 7.76 -19.62 2.56
C ALA A 199 8.31 -18.20 2.34
N GLU A 200 8.34 -17.73 1.08
CA GLU A 200 8.81 -16.41 0.65
C GLU A 200 8.07 -15.22 1.29
N TYR A 201 6.86 -15.43 1.82
CA TYR A 201 6.09 -14.42 2.53
C TYR A 201 6.34 -14.37 4.03
N LEU A 202 7.04 -15.37 4.55
CA LEU A 202 7.29 -15.54 5.97
C LEU A 202 8.70 -15.03 6.33
N GLU A 203 9.53 -14.61 5.39
CA GLU A 203 10.88 -14.08 5.66
C GLU A 203 10.89 -12.59 6.05
#